data_AF-A0A2V7SSS6-F1
#
_entry.id   AF-A0A2V7SSS6-F1
#
_cell.length_a   1.000
_cell.length_b   1.000
_cell.length_c   1.000
_cell.angle_alpha   90.00
_cell.angle_beta   90.00
_cell.angle_gamma   90.00
#
_symmetry.space_group_name_H-M   'P 1'
#
loop_
_entity.id
_entity.type
_entity.pdbx_description
1 polymer ?
#
loop_
_entity_poly.entity_id
_entity_poly.type
_entity_poly.pdbx_seq_one_letter_code
_entity_poly.pdbx_strand_id
1 'polypeptide(L)'
;MRDDSVQPHIATLEYDGRRFNVTCRISFDGIEYVGHLWFADEAWDDNGVPDRGSLSGRTRDEALTLARRLTPQELMLRYRRALAEKRRFSGLRKATEDILEKIRYLNQVAISMRAGLLDSDGAASEIELTERQLHEIVEKLKVFAGIEG
;
A
#
# COMPACT_ATOMS: atom_id res chain seq x y z
N MET A 1 -22.47 -10.92 -3.76
CA MET A 1 -21.11 -10.49 -3.37
C MET A 1 -20.27 -10.53 -4.63
N ARG A 2 -20.13 -9.39 -5.34
CA ARG A 2 -19.40 -9.34 -6.62
C ARG A 2 -17.91 -9.25 -6.30
N ASP A 3 -17.14 -10.02 -7.05
CA ASP A 3 -15.71 -10.17 -6.90
C ASP A 3 -15.00 -8.87 -7.28
N ASP A 4 -14.76 -8.01 -6.28
CA ASP A 4 -13.98 -6.76 -6.38
C ASP A 4 -12.46 -7.01 -6.44
N SER A 5 -12.02 -8.28 -6.54
CA SER A 5 -10.59 -8.64 -6.48
C SER A 5 -9.86 -8.52 -7.82
N VAL A 6 -10.56 -8.53 -8.96
CA VAL A 6 -9.92 -8.47 -10.28
C VAL A 6 -9.61 -7.03 -10.64
N GLN A 7 -8.33 -6.66 -10.55
CA GLN A 7 -7.80 -5.39 -11.04
C GLN A 7 -7.41 -5.53 -12.52
N PRO A 8 -8.14 -4.91 -13.47
CA PRO A 8 -7.81 -5.05 -14.88
C PRO A 8 -6.42 -4.49 -15.19
N HIS A 9 -5.63 -5.28 -15.92
CA HIS A 9 -4.36 -4.84 -16.48
C HIS A 9 -4.59 -3.74 -17.53
N ILE A 10 -3.76 -2.70 -17.47
CA ILE A 10 -3.80 -1.54 -18.36
C ILE A 10 -2.60 -1.56 -19.31
N ALA A 11 -1.39 -1.69 -18.75
CA ALA A 11 -0.14 -1.70 -19.52
C ALA A 11 1.02 -2.23 -18.67
N THR A 12 2.17 -2.48 -19.32
CA THR A 12 3.46 -2.67 -18.65
C THR A 12 4.38 -1.51 -18.99
N LEU A 13 5.04 -0.93 -17.98
CA LEU A 13 6.00 0.16 -18.12
C LEU A 13 7.42 -0.34 -17.85
N GLU A 14 8.41 0.33 -18.45
CA GLU A 14 9.82 0.16 -18.12
C GLU A 14 10.37 1.44 -17.52
N TYR A 15 10.97 1.33 -16.33
CA TYR A 15 11.61 2.44 -15.64
C TYR A 15 12.81 1.96 -14.85
N ASP A 16 13.96 2.62 -15.06
CA ASP A 16 15.20 2.32 -14.33
C ASP A 16 15.62 0.84 -14.39
N GLY A 17 15.49 0.24 -15.58
CA GLY A 17 15.80 -1.17 -15.82
C GLY A 17 14.81 -2.18 -15.22
N ARG A 18 13.69 -1.71 -14.64
CA ARG A 18 12.64 -2.55 -14.06
C ARG A 18 11.35 -2.46 -14.84
N ARG A 19 10.57 -3.55 -14.79
CA ARG A 19 9.24 -3.65 -15.41
C ARG A 19 8.16 -3.50 -14.36
N PHE A 20 7.15 -2.69 -14.67
CA PHE A 20 6.03 -2.41 -13.78
C PHE A 20 4.72 -2.74 -14.47
N ASN A 21 3.91 -3.59 -13.84
CA ASN A 21 2.54 -3.85 -14.26
C ASN A 21 1.63 -2.74 -13.74
N VAL A 22 0.87 -2.14 -14.66
CA VAL A 22 -0.14 -1.13 -14.35
C VAL A 22 -1.50 -1.79 -14.36
N THR A 23 -2.19 -1.75 -13.23
CA THR A 23 -3.58 -2.19 -13.10
C THR A 23 -4.48 -1.01 -12.73
N CYS A 24 -5.79 -1.14 -12.95
CA CYS A 24 -6.77 -0.14 -12.53
C CYS A 24 -7.71 -0.73 -11.48
N ARG A 25 -7.71 -0.19 -10.27
CA ARG A 25 -8.71 -0.53 -9.25
C ARG A 25 -9.90 0.40 -9.39
N ILE A 26 -11.11 -0.15 -9.46
CA ILE A 26 -12.34 0.65 -9.59
C ILE A 26 -13.18 0.49 -8.34
N SER A 27 -13.66 1.60 -7.80
CA SER A 27 -14.58 1.67 -6.66
C SER A 27 -15.72 2.63 -6.97
N PHE A 28 -16.88 2.46 -6.32
CA PHE A 28 -17.97 3.43 -6.37
C PHE A 28 -17.93 4.31 -5.12
N ASP A 29 -17.93 5.63 -5.27
CA ASP A 29 -17.79 6.58 -4.15
C ASP A 29 -19.13 7.08 -3.58
N GLY A 30 -20.26 6.61 -4.14
CA GLY A 30 -21.61 7.08 -3.82
C GLY A 30 -22.23 7.97 -4.90
N ILE A 31 -21.42 8.48 -5.83
CA ILE A 31 -21.84 9.35 -6.93
C ILE A 31 -21.43 8.74 -8.28
N GLU A 32 -20.19 8.32 -8.42
CA GLU A 32 -19.61 7.80 -9.66
C GLU A 32 -18.64 6.63 -9.43
N TYR A 33 -18.25 5.97 -10.52
CA TYR A 33 -17.19 4.97 -10.49
C TYR A 33 -15.84 5.67 -10.65
N VAL A 34 -14.96 5.44 -9.69
CA VAL A 34 -13.62 6.04 -9.62
C VAL A 34 -12.58 4.96 -9.86
N GLY A 35 -11.80 5.11 -10.94
CA GLY A 35 -10.64 4.30 -11.23
C GLY A 35 -9.35 4.89 -10.67
N HIS A 36 -8.52 4.07 -10.04
CA HIS A 36 -7.18 4.41 -9.57
C HIS A 36 -6.16 3.45 -10.16
N LEU A 37 -5.10 3.99 -10.76
CA LEU A 37 -4.01 3.15 -11.26
C LEU A 37 -3.15 2.63 -10.11
N TRP A 38 -2.57 1.45 -10.30
CA TRP A 38 -1.65 0.81 -9.39
C TRP A 38 -0.43 0.34 -10.16
N PHE A 39 0.76 0.78 -9.74
CA PHE A 39 2.02 0.47 -10.41
C PHE A 39 2.79 -0.57 -9.60
N ALA A 40 2.71 -1.85 -9.96
CA ALA A 40 3.37 -2.95 -9.26
C ALA A 40 4.66 -3.37 -9.97
N ASP A 41 5.76 -3.51 -9.23
CA ASP A 41 7.02 -4.07 -9.75
C ASP A 41 6.78 -5.55 -10.11
N GLU A 42 7.11 -5.96 -11.34
CA GLU A 42 6.90 -7.33 -11.82
C GLU A 42 7.74 -8.35 -11.04
N ALA A 43 8.86 -7.92 -10.44
CA ALA A 43 9.75 -8.79 -9.69
C ALA A 43 9.39 -8.92 -8.20
N TRP A 44 8.47 -8.10 -7.66
CA TRP A 44 8.17 -8.04 -6.23
C TRP A 44 6.66 -8.07 -5.98
N ASP A 45 6.18 -9.13 -5.31
CA ASP A 45 4.75 -9.49 -5.26
C ASP A 45 3.84 -8.54 -4.46
N ASP A 46 4.36 -7.49 -3.81
CA ASP A 46 3.51 -6.66 -2.91
C ASP A 46 3.94 -5.18 -2.75
N ASN A 47 4.76 -4.65 -3.66
CA ASN A 47 5.36 -3.31 -3.53
C ASN A 47 4.87 -2.29 -4.56
N GLY A 48 3.56 -2.28 -4.83
CA GLY A 48 2.98 -1.32 -5.74
C GLY A 48 2.93 0.11 -5.23
N VAL A 49 2.89 1.07 -6.15
CA VAL A 49 2.65 2.49 -5.88
C VAL A 49 1.27 2.86 -6.41
N PRO A 50 0.33 3.33 -5.57
CA PRO A 50 -0.95 3.83 -6.06
C PRO A 50 -0.77 5.18 -6.77
N ASP A 51 -1.44 5.35 -7.91
CA ASP A 51 -1.67 6.68 -8.48
C ASP A 51 -2.60 7.48 -7.58
N ARG A 52 -2.35 8.79 -7.50
CA ARG A 52 -3.24 9.75 -6.82
C ARG A 52 -4.28 10.34 -7.77
N GLY A 53 -4.06 10.25 -9.08
CA GLY A 53 -5.05 10.63 -10.07
C GLY A 53 -6.24 9.67 -10.07
N SER A 54 -7.45 10.23 -10.10
CA SER A 54 -8.67 9.48 -10.36
C SER A 54 -9.01 9.45 -11.84
N LEU A 55 -9.76 8.42 -12.24
CA LEU A 55 -10.36 8.24 -13.55
C LEU A 55 -11.85 7.99 -13.34
N SER A 56 -12.60 9.08 -13.27
CA SER A 56 -14.03 9.07 -12.96
C SER A 56 -14.90 8.75 -14.17
N GLY A 57 -15.89 7.88 -14.00
CA GLY A 57 -16.89 7.56 -15.01
C GLY A 57 -18.25 7.25 -14.37
N ARG A 58 -19.34 7.49 -15.11
CA ARG A 58 -20.70 7.15 -14.66
C ARG A 58 -20.92 5.64 -14.60
N THR A 59 -20.07 4.89 -15.28
CA THR A 59 -20.04 3.41 -15.25
C THR A 59 -18.61 2.91 -15.00
N ARG A 60 -18.49 1.66 -14.54
CA ARG A 60 -17.20 0.97 -14.41
C ARG A 60 -16.43 0.95 -15.74
N ASP A 61 -17.13 0.76 -16.85
CA ASP A 61 -16.53 0.67 -18.17
C ASP A 61 -16.00 2.03 -18.68
N GLU A 62 -16.69 3.12 -18.33
CA GLU A 62 -16.20 4.48 -18.62
C GLU A 62 -14.88 4.76 -17.88
N ALA A 63 -14.83 4.49 -16.57
CA ALA A 63 -13.62 4.65 -15.77
C ALA A 63 -12.45 3.80 -16.33
N LEU A 64 -12.74 2.55 -16.73
CA LEU A 64 -11.74 1.66 -17.35
C LEU A 64 -11.30 2.13 -18.75
N THR A 65 -12.22 2.67 -19.54
CA THR A 65 -11.94 3.23 -20.86
C THR A 65 -11.01 4.43 -20.74
N LEU A 66 -11.21 5.28 -19.74
CA LEU A 66 -10.28 6.38 -19.45
C LEU A 66 -8.89 5.87 -19.08
N ALA A 67 -8.78 4.82 -18.27
CA ALA A 67 -7.48 4.20 -17.95
C ALA A 67 -6.77 3.67 -19.21
N ARG A 68 -7.50 2.98 -20.09
CA ARG A 68 -6.95 2.38 -21.32
C ARG A 68 -6.55 3.40 -22.39
N ARG A 69 -7.09 4.63 -22.33
CA ARG A 69 -6.73 5.71 -23.25
C ARG A 69 -5.41 6.40 -22.91
N LEU A 70 -4.88 6.15 -21.71
CA LEU A 70 -3.62 6.75 -21.30
C LEU A 70 -2.47 6.20 -22.14
N THR A 71 -1.69 7.13 -22.68
CA THR A 71 -0.47 6.83 -23.41
C THR A 71 0.64 6.33 -22.46
N PRO A 72 1.63 5.59 -22.96
CA PRO A 72 2.79 5.19 -22.15
C PRO A 72 3.50 6.38 -21.47
N GLN A 73 3.56 7.54 -22.14
CA GLN A 73 4.16 8.76 -21.59
C GLN A 73 3.36 9.32 -20.42
N GLU A 74 2.03 9.34 -20.51
CA GLU A 74 1.15 9.79 -19.42
C GLU A 74 1.21 8.84 -18.22
N LEU A 75 1.24 7.54 -18.48
CA LEU A 75 1.42 6.51 -17.45
C LEU A 75 2.78 6.67 -16.73
N MET A 76 3.85 6.92 -17.48
CA MET A 76 5.18 7.18 -16.93
C MET A 76 5.21 8.46 -16.07
N LEU A 77 4.54 9.53 -16.52
CA LEU A 77 4.45 10.77 -15.75
C LEU A 77 3.69 10.57 -14.43
N ARG A 78 2.55 9.86 -14.48
CA ARG A 78 1.77 9.50 -13.29
C ARG A 78 2.58 8.62 -12.34
N TYR A 79 3.29 7.62 -12.85
CA TYR A 79 4.18 6.78 -12.05
C TYR A 79 5.28 7.60 -11.36
N ARG A 80 5.99 8.49 -12.08
CA ARG A 80 7.02 9.35 -11.48
C ARG A 80 6.46 10.26 -10.40
N ARG A 81 5.26 10.82 -10.59
CA ARG A 81 4.57 11.63 -9.57
C ARG A 81 4.24 10.79 -8.34
N ALA A 82 3.67 9.60 -8.54
CA ALA A 82 3.34 8.68 -7.46
C ALA A 82 4.61 8.24 -6.70
N LEU A 83 5.72 8.01 -7.41
CA LEU A 83 7.00 7.65 -6.84
C LEU A 83 7.66 8.81 -6.07
N ALA A 84 7.60 10.03 -6.60
CA ALA A 84 8.09 11.22 -5.92
C ALA A 84 7.35 11.44 -4.59
N GLU A 85 6.03 11.29 -4.60
CA GLU A 85 5.21 11.38 -3.38
C GLU A 85 5.49 10.21 -2.42
N LYS A 86 5.67 8.98 -2.93
CA LYS A 86 6.08 7.82 -2.12
C LYS A 86 7.43 8.07 -1.43
N ARG A 87 8.36 8.74 -2.11
CA ARG A 87 9.66 9.11 -1.55
C ARG A 87 9.53 10.23 -0.52
N ARG A 88 8.69 11.25 -0.78
CA ARG A 88 8.53 12.45 0.06
C ARG A 88 8.25 12.18 1.54
N PHE A 89 7.54 11.10 1.87
CA PHE A 89 7.21 10.73 3.25
C PHE A 89 7.85 9.39 3.66
N SER A 90 9.07 9.14 3.19
CA SER A 90 9.82 7.90 3.43
C SER A 90 9.90 7.52 4.92
N GLY A 91 10.21 8.48 5.79
CA GLY A 91 10.29 8.27 7.25
C GLY A 91 8.96 7.87 7.90
N LEU A 92 7.87 8.56 7.53
CA LEU A 92 6.52 8.24 8.03
C LEU A 92 6.08 6.84 7.55
N ARG A 93 6.41 6.50 6.31
CA ARG A 93 6.08 5.19 5.74
C ARG A 93 6.84 4.07 6.44
N LYS A 94 8.14 4.24 6.65
CA LYS A 94 8.96 3.26 7.37
C LYS A 94 8.41 3.01 8.78
N ALA A 95 8.09 4.08 9.52
CA ALA A 95 7.48 3.96 10.83
C ALA A 95 6.12 3.24 10.80
N THR A 96 5.30 3.47 9.76
CA THR A 96 4.02 2.76 9.58
C THR A 96 4.22 1.27 9.29
N GLU A 97 5.18 0.93 8.44
CA GLU A 97 5.55 -0.46 8.12
C GLU A 97 6.04 -1.19 9.38
N ASP A 98 6.89 -0.54 10.18
CA ASP A 98 7.40 -1.09 11.45
C ASP A 98 6.25 -1.33 12.45
N ILE A 99 5.27 -0.42 12.56
CA ILE A 99 4.07 -0.61 13.39
C ILE A 99 3.26 -1.83 12.93
N LEU A 100 3.02 -1.97 11.62
CA LEU A 100 2.27 -3.10 11.08
C LEU A 100 2.96 -4.43 11.35
N GLU A 101 4.29 -4.46 11.25
CA GLU A 101 5.09 -5.65 11.59
C GLU A 101 4.92 -6.03 13.06
N LYS A 102 4.95 -5.06 13.98
CA LYS A 102 4.71 -5.31 15.41
C LYS A 102 3.30 -5.78 15.71
N ILE A 103 2.28 -5.26 15.02
CA ILE A 103 0.90 -5.76 15.14
C ILE A 103 0.80 -7.21 14.66
N ARG A 104 1.42 -7.56 13.53
CA ARG A 104 1.47 -8.96 13.05
C ARG A 104 2.17 -9.87 14.05
N TYR A 105 3.25 -9.41 14.66
CA TYR A 105 3.95 -10.14 15.71
C TYR A 105 3.06 -10.39 16.94
N LEU A 106 2.36 -9.37 17.45
CA LEU A 106 1.40 -9.53 18.54
C LEU A 106 0.31 -10.57 18.22
N ASN A 107 -0.20 -10.55 16.99
CA ASN A 107 -1.16 -11.57 16.54
C ASN A 107 -0.54 -12.97 16.55
N GLN A 108 0.71 -13.11 16.15
CA GLN A 108 1.43 -14.38 16.19
C GLN A 108 1.64 -14.88 17.63
N VAL A 109 2.01 -13.99 18.56
CA VAL A 109 2.12 -14.31 19.99
C VAL A 109 0.78 -14.83 20.54
N ALA A 110 -0.32 -14.13 20.26
CA ALA A 110 -1.67 -14.53 20.69
C ALA A 110 -2.08 -15.91 20.12
N ILE A 111 -1.75 -16.18 18.86
CA ILE A 111 -2.00 -17.50 18.22
C ILE A 111 -1.17 -18.60 18.91
N SER A 112 0.12 -18.34 19.16
CA SER A 112 1.03 -19.30 19.83
C SER A 112 0.60 -19.61 21.27
N MET A 113 0.16 -18.60 22.03
CA MET A 113 -0.44 -18.80 23.36
C MET A 113 -1.66 -19.71 23.29
N ARG A 114 -2.59 -19.41 22.38
CA ARG A 114 -3.82 -20.19 22.21
C ARG A 114 -3.52 -21.65 21.80
N ALA A 115 -2.44 -21.87 21.07
CA ALA A 115 -1.97 -23.21 20.68
C ALA A 115 -1.21 -23.94 21.80
N GLY A 116 -0.95 -23.30 22.95
CA GLY A 116 -0.16 -23.87 24.05
C GLY A 116 1.34 -24.00 23.72
N LEU A 117 1.81 -23.34 22.67
CA LEU A 117 3.22 -23.32 22.25
C LEU A 117 4.04 -22.25 22.98
N LEU A 118 3.36 -21.33 23.66
CA LEU A 118 3.93 -20.26 24.45
C LEU A 118 3.17 -20.19 25.78
N ASP A 119 3.91 -20.13 26.89
CA ASP A 119 3.36 -20.00 28.22
C ASP A 119 2.92 -18.56 28.52
N SER A 120 2.15 -18.37 29.60
CA SER A 120 1.61 -17.06 29.97
C SER A 120 2.70 -16.02 30.22
N ASP A 121 3.79 -16.44 30.85
CA ASP A 121 4.85 -15.56 31.33
C ASP A 121 5.77 -15.15 30.18
N GLY A 122 6.08 -16.09 29.28
CA GLY A 122 6.78 -15.79 28.02
C GLY A 122 5.96 -14.87 27.13
N ALA A 123 4.65 -15.10 27.02
CA ALA A 123 3.80 -14.24 26.21
C ALA A 123 3.63 -12.82 26.79
N ALA A 124 3.50 -12.69 28.11
CA ALA A 124 3.45 -11.39 28.77
C ALA A 124 4.73 -10.58 28.48
N SER A 125 5.90 -11.24 28.56
CA SER A 125 7.19 -10.61 28.26
C SER A 125 7.29 -10.13 26.80
N GLU A 126 6.84 -10.94 25.84
CA GLU A 126 6.82 -10.58 24.43
C GLU A 126 5.86 -9.43 24.11
N ILE A 127 4.69 -9.41 24.76
CA ILE A 127 3.71 -8.32 24.65
C ILE A 127 4.30 -7.03 25.22
N GLU A 128 4.87 -7.05 26.42
CA GLU A 128 5.50 -5.88 27.05
C GLU A 128 6.67 -5.32 26.24
N LEU A 129 7.51 -6.19 25.66
CA LEU A 129 8.59 -5.76 24.78
C LEU A 129 8.04 -5.10 23.52
N THR A 130 7.03 -5.70 22.90
CA THR A 130 6.44 -5.19 21.66
C THR A 130 5.69 -3.88 21.88
N GLU A 131 5.01 -3.74 23.02
CA GLU A 131 4.35 -2.51 23.44
C GLU A 131 5.36 -1.37 23.59
N ARG A 132 6.47 -1.59 24.31
CA ARG A 132 7.54 -0.58 24.43
C ARG A 132 8.09 -0.15 23.07
N GLN A 133 8.34 -1.10 22.18
CA GLN A 133 8.82 -0.80 20.83
C GLN A 133 7.80 0.01 20.02
N LEU A 134 6.50 -0.30 20.14
CA LEU A 134 5.43 0.48 19.51
C LEU A 134 5.40 1.91 20.04
N HIS A 135 5.50 2.11 21.37
CA HIS A 135 5.59 3.44 21.98
C HIS A 135 6.78 4.24 21.44
N GLU A 136 7.97 3.63 21.34
CA GLU A 136 9.16 4.29 20.77
C GLU A 136 8.96 4.70 19.30
N ILE A 137 8.32 3.86 18.49
CA ILE A 137 8.03 4.20 17.10
C ILE A 137 7.06 5.40 17.05
N VAL A 138 6.02 5.38 17.87
CA VAL A 138 5.02 6.47 17.94
C VAL A 138 5.64 7.79 18.40
N GLU A 139 6.56 7.76 19.37
CA GLU A 139 7.30 8.96 19.78
C GLU A 139 8.13 9.55 18.64
N LYS A 140 8.79 8.70 17.86
CA LYS A 140 9.60 9.09 16.70
C LYS A 140 8.76 9.59 15.52
N LEU A 141 7.46 9.26 15.44
CA LEU A 141 6.58 9.77 14.37
C LEU A 141 6.51 11.30 14.31
N LYS A 142 6.60 11.98 15.46
CA LYS A 142 6.62 13.45 15.52
C LYS A 142 7.79 14.05 14.75
N VAL A 143 8.89 13.31 14.62
CA VAL A 143 10.08 13.73 13.86
C VAL A 143 9.82 13.66 12.37
N PHE A 144 8.94 12.78 11.90
CA PHE A 144 8.65 12.62 10.47
C PHE A 144 7.40 13.38 10.02
N ALA A 145 6.56 13.83 10.95
CA ALA A 145 5.32 14.54 10.65
C ALA A 145 5.60 15.88 9.96
N GLY A 146 5.21 16.00 8.69
CA GLY A 146 5.38 17.23 7.91
C GLY A 146 6.80 17.47 7.37
N ILE A 147 7.72 16.52 7.54
CA ILE A 147 9.06 16.58 6.95
C ILE A 147 9.05 15.89 5.59
N GLU A 148 9.47 16.62 4.56
CA GLU A 148 9.71 16.10 3.22
C GLU A 148 11.16 15.61 3.12
N GLY A 149 11.37 14.33 2.80
CA GLY A 149 12.71 13.71 2.71
C GLY A 149 12.76 12.52 1.78
#